data_AF-A0AAV4V7I9-F1
#
_entry.id   AF-A0AAV4V7I9-F1
#
_cell.length_a   1.000
_cell.length_b   1.000
_cell.length_c   1.000
_cell.angle_alpha   90.00
_cell.angle_beta   90.00
_cell.angle_gamma   90.00
#
_symmetry.space_group_name_H-M   'P 1'
#
loop_
_entity.id
_entity.type
_entity.pdbx_description
1 polymer ?
#
loop_
_entity_poly.entity_id
_entity_poly.type
_entity_poly.pdbx_seq_one_letter_code
_entity_poly.pdbx_strand_id
1 'polypeptide(L)'
;MIDIIREVEDNDINGLVDVHIFITQFYEKFDLRTTMLYICERHFQRVCGRSLFTGLHSKTHFGRPDFEVFLDSLRSEHSDVSKIAVFSCGPPLMTRSVQTSCEELNKHEGAIFVHHYENF
;
A
#
# COMPACT_ATOMS: atom_id res chain seq x y z
N MET A 1 -1.76 9.83 -12.72
CA MET A 1 -1.63 9.29 -11.34
C MET A 1 -0.22 8.76 -11.09
N ILE A 2 0.33 7.91 -11.97
CA ILE A 2 1.73 7.45 -11.86
C ILE A 2 2.71 8.62 -11.81
N ASP A 3 2.51 9.65 -12.64
CA ASP A 3 3.43 10.80 -12.68
C ASP A 3 3.48 11.59 -11.36
N ILE A 4 2.35 11.70 -10.66
CA ILE A 4 2.28 12.39 -9.35
C ILE A 4 3.01 11.58 -8.29
N ILE A 5 2.81 10.25 -8.26
CA ILE A 5 3.54 9.37 -7.32
C ILE A 5 5.03 9.45 -7.59
N ARG A 6 5.44 9.43 -8.87
CA ARG A 6 6.85 9.56 -9.24
C ARG A 6 7.44 10.90 -8.78
N GLU A 7 6.71 11.99 -8.94
CA GLU A 7 7.15 13.31 -8.46
C GLU A 7 7.28 13.32 -6.93
N VAL A 8 6.37 12.70 -6.20
CA VAL A 8 6.48 12.56 -4.73
C VAL A 8 7.72 11.73 -4.36
N GLU A 9 7.95 10.58 -4.99
CA GLU A 9 9.12 9.73 -4.76
C GLU A 9 10.44 10.45 -5.09
N ASP A 10 10.49 11.20 -6.19
CA ASP A 10 11.70 11.92 -6.61
C ASP A 10 12.05 13.08 -5.66
N ASN A 11 11.04 13.66 -4.97
CA ASN A 11 11.23 14.74 -4.00
C ASN A 11 11.35 14.26 -2.55
N ASP A 12 11.09 12.98 -2.26
CA ASP A 12 11.14 12.42 -0.91
C ASP A 12 12.56 12.02 -0.49
N ILE A 13 13.39 13.01 -0.19
CA ILE A 13 14.80 12.83 0.21
C ILE A 13 14.92 12.14 1.58
N ASN A 14 13.90 12.25 2.43
CA ASN A 14 13.94 11.77 3.82
C ASN A 14 13.26 10.41 4.00
N GLY A 15 12.65 9.83 2.96
CA GLY A 15 11.90 8.59 3.06
C GLY A 15 10.66 8.73 3.94
N LEU A 16 9.95 9.86 3.85
CA LEU A 16 8.75 10.14 4.62
C LEU A 16 7.52 9.37 4.10
N VAL A 17 7.49 9.03 2.80
CA VAL A 17 6.34 8.45 2.13
C VAL A 17 6.75 7.14 1.44
N ASP A 18 6.27 6.00 1.95
CA ASP A 18 6.31 4.72 1.24
C ASP A 18 4.96 4.45 0.56
N VAL A 19 5.01 4.08 -0.72
CA VAL A 19 3.82 3.91 -1.56
C VAL A 19 3.69 2.46 -2.01
N HIS A 20 2.55 1.87 -1.64
CA HIS A 20 2.15 0.52 -2.02
C HIS A 20 0.91 0.55 -2.90
N ILE A 21 1.01 -0.03 -4.10
CA ILE A 21 -0.08 -0.07 -5.08
C ILE A 21 -0.67 -1.48 -5.09
N PHE A 22 -1.99 -1.61 -4.94
CA PHE A 22 -2.68 -2.91 -4.99
C PHE A 22 -3.63 -2.97 -6.18
N ILE A 23 -3.38 -3.89 -7.12
CA ILE A 23 -4.24 -4.16 -8.26
C ILE A 23 -5.14 -5.35 -7.93
N THR A 24 -6.43 -5.09 -7.72
CA THR A 24 -7.40 -6.09 -7.26
C THR A 24 -8.20 -6.76 -8.38
N GLN A 25 -7.88 -6.47 -9.64
CA GLN A 25 -8.54 -7.08 -10.79
C GLN A 25 -8.19 -8.57 -10.88
N PHE A 26 -9.13 -9.40 -11.34
CA PHE A 26 -8.87 -10.81 -11.60
C PHE A 26 -7.97 -10.96 -12.83
N TYR A 27 -7.03 -11.91 -12.78
CA TYR A 27 -6.03 -12.13 -13.81
C TYR A 27 -6.64 -12.37 -15.19
N GLU A 28 -7.73 -13.14 -15.26
CA GLU A 28 -8.44 -13.46 -16.50
C GLU A 28 -9.09 -12.25 -17.16
N LYS A 29 -9.20 -11.14 -16.41
CA LYS A 29 -9.78 -9.88 -16.88
C LYS A 29 -8.73 -8.80 -17.13
N PHE A 30 -7.43 -9.09 -17.00
CA PHE A 30 -6.41 -8.09 -17.24
C PHE A 30 -6.49 -7.54 -18.66
N ASP A 31 -6.46 -6.21 -18.77
CA ASP A 31 -6.22 -5.56 -20.05
C ASP A 31 -4.72 -5.64 -20.41
N LEU A 32 -4.35 -5.18 -21.60
CA LEU A 32 -2.95 -5.20 -22.05
C LEU A 32 -2.02 -4.45 -21.09
N ARG A 33 -2.49 -3.31 -20.54
CA ARG A 33 -1.71 -2.50 -19.61
C ARG A 33 -1.42 -3.25 -18.31
N THR A 34 -2.44 -3.85 -17.71
CA THR A 34 -2.33 -4.60 -16.45
C THR A 34 -1.53 -5.87 -16.63
N THR A 35 -1.68 -6.53 -17.78
CA THR A 35 -0.88 -7.70 -18.16
C THR A 35 0.60 -7.33 -18.26
N MET A 36 0.93 -6.25 -18.98
CA MET A 36 2.32 -5.79 -19.09
C MET A 36 2.90 -5.39 -17.74
N LEU A 37 2.13 -4.66 -16.92
CA LEU A 37 2.53 -4.29 -15.57
C LEU A 37 2.82 -5.53 -14.71
N TYR A 38 1.93 -6.52 -14.72
CA TYR A 38 2.12 -7.78 -14.01
C TYR A 38 3.39 -8.51 -14.43
N ILE A 39 3.62 -8.62 -15.74
CA ILE A 39 4.82 -9.28 -16.26
C ILE A 39 6.07 -8.50 -15.87
N CYS A 40 6.08 -7.18 -16.02
CA CYS A 40 7.22 -6.33 -15.66
C CYS A 40 7.56 -6.40 -14.17
N GLU A 41 6.58 -6.39 -13.28
CA GLU A 41 6.83 -6.44 -11.83
C GLU A 41 7.28 -7.82 -11.36
N ARG A 42 6.79 -8.92 -11.97
CA ARG A 42 7.11 -10.29 -11.51
C ARG A 42 8.27 -10.95 -12.23
N HIS A 43 8.47 -10.64 -13.50
CA HIS A 43 9.37 -11.41 -14.38
C HIS A 43 10.54 -10.60 -14.92
N PHE A 44 10.53 -9.28 -14.79
CA PHE A 44 11.64 -8.45 -15.22
C PHE A 44 12.38 -7.82 -14.04
N GLN A 45 13.68 -7.60 -14.22
CA GLN A 45 14.50 -6.91 -13.23
C GLN A 45 14.13 -5.42 -13.18
N ARG A 46 14.06 -4.88 -11.96
CA ARG A 46 13.97 -3.44 -11.73
C ARG A 46 15.28 -2.77 -12.14
N VAL A 47 15.20 -1.63 -12.81
CA VAL A 47 16.37 -0.84 -13.19
C VAL A 47 16.51 0.30 -12.19
N CYS A 48 17.65 0.37 -11.50
CA CYS A 48 17.89 1.34 -10.42
C CYS A 48 16.77 1.32 -9.35
N GLY A 49 16.22 0.14 -9.05
CA GLY A 49 15.13 -0.02 -8.08
C GLY A 49 13.74 0.43 -8.58
N ARG A 50 13.63 0.91 -9.82
CA ARG A 50 12.37 1.32 -10.45
C ARG A 50 11.78 0.24 -11.33
N SER A 51 10.45 0.17 -11.36
CA SER A 51 9.70 -0.61 -12.33
C SER A 51 10.03 -0.19 -13.76
N LEU A 52 10.27 -1.16 -14.65
CA LEU A 52 10.46 -0.87 -16.07
C LEU A 52 9.21 -0.28 -16.73
N PHE A 53 8.03 -0.59 -16.22
CA PHE A 53 6.77 -0.20 -16.83
C PHE A 53 6.24 1.13 -16.29
N THR A 54 6.30 1.33 -14.97
CA THR A 54 5.77 2.55 -14.33
C THR A 54 6.85 3.58 -14.02
N GLY A 55 8.12 3.18 -13.94
CA GLY A 55 9.21 4.03 -13.48
C GLY A 55 9.16 4.36 -11.99
N LEU A 56 8.30 3.70 -11.21
CA LEU A 56 8.15 3.93 -9.76
C LEU A 56 9.10 3.05 -8.93
N HIS A 57 9.54 3.56 -7.79
CA HIS A 57 10.16 2.76 -6.74
C HIS A 57 9.12 1.95 -5.96
N SER A 58 7.89 2.47 -5.85
CA SER A 58 6.70 1.87 -5.25
C SER A 58 6.56 0.40 -5.59
N LYS A 59 6.13 -0.41 -4.63
CA LYS A 59 5.82 -1.83 -4.86
C LYS A 59 4.39 -1.97 -5.37
N THR A 60 4.22 -2.68 -6.49
CA THR A 60 2.91 -3.05 -7.01
C THR A 60 2.58 -4.49 -6.66
N HIS A 61 1.50 -4.67 -5.91
CA HIS A 61 0.95 -5.93 -5.46
C HIS A 61 -0.26 -6.30 -6.32
N PHE A 62 -0.48 -7.60 -6.51
CA PHE A 62 -1.62 -8.13 -7.25
C PHE A 62 -2.49 -8.97 -6.32
N GLY A 63 -3.73 -8.54 -6.12
CA GLY A 63 -4.64 -9.06 -5.11
C GLY A 63 -5.14 -7.97 -4.18
N ARG A 64 -6.10 -8.34 -3.34
CA ARG A 64 -6.60 -7.45 -2.27
C ARG A 64 -5.57 -7.38 -1.15
N PRO A 65 -5.35 -6.19 -0.55
CA PRO A 65 -4.49 -6.07 0.62
C PRO A 65 -5.09 -6.86 1.79
N ASP A 66 -4.23 -7.58 2.51
CA ASP A 66 -4.52 -8.07 3.85
C ASP A 66 -4.11 -6.96 4.83
N PHE A 67 -5.07 -6.14 5.23
CA PHE A 67 -4.80 -4.98 6.07
C PHE A 67 -4.33 -5.35 7.48
N GLU A 68 -4.74 -6.50 8.01
CA GLU A 68 -4.30 -6.93 9.35
C GLU A 68 -2.81 -7.28 9.34
N VAL A 69 -2.39 -8.12 8.38
CA VAL A 69 -0.98 -8.46 8.21
C VAL A 69 -0.14 -7.23 7.86
N PHE A 70 -0.66 -6.35 7.00
CA PHE A 70 0.05 -5.13 6.63
C PHE A 70 0.25 -4.19 7.82
N LEU A 71 -0.81 -3.88 8.57
CA LEU A 71 -0.72 -3.02 9.75
C LEU A 71 0.12 -3.64 10.87
N ASP A 72 0.05 -4.97 11.06
CA ASP A 72 0.91 -5.67 12.03
C ASP A 72 2.41 -5.57 11.67
N SER A 73 2.73 -5.62 10.38
CA SER A 73 4.10 -5.40 9.92
C SER A 73 4.61 -4.00 10.25
N LEU A 74 3.77 -2.96 10.10
CA LEU A 74 4.11 -1.59 10.50
C LEU A 74 4.32 -1.46 12.01
N ARG A 75 3.49 -2.12 12.82
CA ARG A 75 3.67 -2.17 14.29
C ARG A 75 5.02 -2.80 14.67
N SER A 76 5.40 -3.87 13.96
CA SER A 76 6.65 -4.59 14.23
C SER A 76 7.88 -3.79 13.78
N GLU A 77 7.79 -3.12 12.64
CA GLU A 77 8.86 -2.28 12.08
C GLU A 77 9.09 -1.02 12.92
N HIS A 78 8.02 -0.43 13.47
CA HIS A 78 8.06 0.77 14.30
C HIS A 78 7.70 0.48 15.76
N SER A 79 8.42 -0.44 16.40
CA SER A 79 8.14 -0.87 17.79
C SER A 79 8.28 0.24 18.85
N ASP A 80 8.89 1.37 18.51
CA ASP A 80 9.10 2.54 19.36
C ASP A 80 7.89 3.48 19.41
N VAL A 81 6.92 3.34 18.48
CA VAL A 81 5.72 4.18 18.48
C VAL A 81 4.61 3.59 19.32
N SER A 82 3.95 4.45 20.11
CA SER A 82 2.81 4.05 20.95
C SER A 82 1.47 4.16 20.22
N LYS A 83 1.42 4.90 19.11
CA LYS A 83 0.19 5.19 18.37
C LYS A 83 0.46 5.37 16.89
N ILE A 84 -0.39 4.77 16.06
CA ILE A 84 -0.38 4.89 14.60
C ILE A 84 -1.75 5.40 14.16
N ALA A 85 -1.78 6.50 13.40
CA ALA A 85 -3.02 7.02 12.82
C ALA A 85 -3.22 6.45 11.41
N VAL A 86 -4.41 5.92 11.14
CA VAL A 86 -4.77 5.30 9.85
C VAL A 86 -5.92 6.09 9.26
N PHE A 87 -5.72 6.64 8.06
CA PHE A 87 -6.74 7.40 7.34
C PHE A 87 -7.19 6.59 6.12
N SER A 88 -8.51 6.46 5.93
CA SER A 88 -9.05 5.74 4.77
C SER A 88 -10.09 6.58 4.02
N CYS A 89 -9.92 6.66 2.70
CA CYS A 89 -10.86 7.26 1.76
C CYS A 89 -11.09 6.28 0.61
N GLY A 90 -12.33 5.87 0.39
CA GLY A 90 -12.65 4.87 -0.64
C GLY A 90 -13.99 4.16 -0.42
N PRO A 91 -14.23 3.05 -1.13
CA PRO A 91 -15.49 2.32 -1.05
C PRO A 91 -15.78 1.82 0.38
N PRO A 92 -17.04 1.83 0.84
CA PRO A 92 -17.40 1.45 2.21
C PRO A 92 -16.91 0.06 2.64
N LEU A 93 -16.85 -0.90 1.71
CA LEU A 93 -16.35 -2.24 2.01
C LEU A 93 -14.84 -2.25 2.31
N MET A 94 -14.07 -1.44 1.58
CA MET A 94 -12.62 -1.34 1.80
C MET A 94 -12.34 -0.62 3.11
N THR A 95 -12.99 0.53 3.35
CA THR A 95 -12.76 1.33 4.57
C THR A 95 -13.20 0.59 5.84
N ARG A 96 -14.27 -0.22 5.78
CA ARG A 96 -14.64 -1.13 6.89
C ARG A 96 -13.59 -2.20 7.14
N SER A 97 -13.01 -2.78 6.08
CA SER A 97 -11.92 -3.77 6.25
C SER A 97 -10.73 -3.16 7.00
N VAL A 98 -10.37 -1.91 6.69
CA VAL A 98 -9.31 -1.19 7.41
C VAL A 98 -9.69 -0.98 8.88
N GLN A 99 -10.92 -0.55 9.16
CA GLN A 99 -11.41 -0.37 10.53
C GLN A 99 -11.33 -1.67 11.33
N THR A 100 -11.86 -2.77 10.78
CA THR A 100 -11.85 -4.07 11.44
C THR A 100 -10.43 -4.53 11.73
N SER A 101 -9.49 -4.39 10.78
CA SER A 101 -8.08 -4.73 11.03
C SER A 101 -7.45 -3.89 12.14
N CYS A 102 -7.76 -2.58 12.23
CA CYS A 102 -7.30 -1.76 13.35
C CYS A 102 -7.88 -2.22 14.69
N GLU A 103 -9.17 -2.55 14.73
CA GLU A 103 -9.86 -3.05 15.92
C GLU A 103 -9.31 -4.39 16.40
N GLU A 104 -9.02 -5.32 15.49
CA GLU A 104 -8.40 -6.60 15.83
C GLU A 104 -7.00 -6.42 16.40
N LEU A 105 -6.14 -5.62 15.76
CA LEU A 105 -4.78 -5.39 16.23
C LEU A 105 -4.71 -4.69 17.59
N ASN A 106 -5.67 -3.81 17.88
CA ASN A 106 -5.79 -3.11 19.16
C ASN A 106 -6.18 -4.02 20.34
N LYS A 107 -6.59 -5.28 20.09
CA LYS A 107 -6.81 -6.27 21.15
C LYS A 107 -5.50 -6.85 21.69
N HIS A 108 -4.40 -6.64 20.98
CA HIS A 108 -3.07 -7.13 21.33
C HIS A 108 -2.17 -5.99 21.84
N GLU A 109 -1.12 -6.34 22.57
CA GLU A 109 -0.13 -5.37 23.04
C GLU A 109 0.67 -4.75 21.88
N GLY A 110 1.07 -3.49 22.03
CA GLY A 110 1.86 -2.74 21.06
C GLY A 110 1.26 -1.37 20.74
N ALA A 111 1.61 -0.83 19.58
CA ALA A 111 1.09 0.45 19.11
C ALA A 111 -0.43 0.42 18.93
N ILE A 112 -1.11 1.48 19.38
CA ILE A 112 -2.56 1.64 19.22
C ILE A 112 -2.86 2.24 17.85
N PHE A 113 -3.68 1.57 17.04
CA PHE A 113 -4.18 2.06 15.77
C PHE A 113 -5.42 2.94 15.96
N VAL A 114 -5.39 4.17 15.46
CA VAL A 114 -6.52 5.10 15.49
C VAL A 114 -7.00 5.31 14.06
N HIS A 115 -8.19 4.80 13.75
CA HIS A 115 -8.75 4.85 12.40
C HIS A 115 -9.64 6.08 12.19
N HIS A 116 -9.44 6.75 11.06
CA HIS A 116 -10.19 7.93 10.62
C HIS A 116 -10.77 7.70 9.23
N TYR A 117 -12.06 7.99 9.11
CA TYR A 117 -12.77 8.02 7.84
C TYR A 117 -12.66 9.41 7.23
N GLU A 118 -12.10 9.50 6.03
CA GLU A 118 -11.93 10.74 5.31
C GLU A 118 -12.71 10.74 3.99
N ASN A 119 -13.20 11.90 3.60
CA ASN A 119 -13.90 12.12 2.33
C ASN A 119 -13.43 13.47 1.75
N PHE A 120 -12.33 13.43 1.01
CA PHE A 120 -11.67 14.59 0.40
C PHE A 120 -12.24 14.93 -0.98
#